data_AF-A0A4U6B7Y9-F1
#
_entry.id   AF-A0A4U6B7Y9-F1
#
_cell.length_a   1.000
_cell.length_b   1.000
_cell.length_c   1.000
_cell.angle_alpha   90.00
_cell.angle_beta   90.00
_cell.angle_gamma   90.00
#
_symmetry.space_group_name_H-M   'P 1'
#
loop_
_entity.id
_entity.type
_entity.pdbx_description
1 polymer ?
#
loop_
_entity_poly.entity_id
_entity_poly.type
_entity_poly.pdbx_seq_one_letter_code
_entity_poly.pdbx_strand_id
1 'polypeptide(L)'
;MRVAIYNFGIQIAAYDDPAVAGFARREPLNFMSAERSEGFIGRSGYEGEPGPASWGVQVFPRFLKENGATSGVSSFSLWRDLESLMAYSYSGVHAEALKHGRNWNTPQKWPPLVLWWVDAADNPLWTDAVRRFEHLHDHGPSPQAFNFKQPFAANGTPVEIDRAEVRKIAARNAAGQKELLSAVQAIPV
;
A
#
# COMPACT_ATOMS: atom_id res chain seq x y z
N MET A 1 -14.56 -12.78 0.99
CA MET A 1 -14.24 -11.34 0.86
C MET A 1 -12.80 -11.11 1.28
N ARG A 2 -12.12 -10.17 0.63
CA ARG A 2 -10.74 -9.75 0.89
C ARG A 2 -10.68 -8.24 0.81
N VAL A 3 -9.78 -7.59 1.55
CA VAL A 3 -9.52 -6.15 1.43
C VAL A 3 -8.41 -5.93 0.42
N ALA A 4 -8.66 -5.12 -0.59
CA ALA A 4 -7.64 -4.58 -1.47
C ALA A 4 -7.12 -3.25 -0.95
N ILE A 5 -5.82 -3.01 -1.13
CA ILE A 5 -5.19 -1.70 -0.93
C ILE A 5 -4.38 -1.32 -2.16
N TYR A 6 -4.58 -0.10 -2.63
CA TYR A 6 -3.75 0.54 -3.65
C TYR A 6 -3.22 1.87 -3.13
N ASN A 7 -1.95 2.15 -3.40
CA ASN A 7 -1.34 3.45 -3.15
C ASN A 7 -0.56 3.92 -4.37
N PHE A 8 -0.38 5.23 -4.48
CA PHE A 8 0.32 5.87 -5.58
C PHE A 8 1.06 7.12 -5.09
N GLY A 9 2.27 7.30 -5.57
CA GLY A 9 3.10 8.48 -5.33
C GLY A 9 3.89 8.89 -6.57
N ILE A 10 4.26 10.16 -6.61
CA ILE A 10 5.19 10.70 -7.60
C ILE A 10 6.48 11.01 -6.85
N GLN A 11 7.56 10.35 -7.24
CA GLN A 11 8.88 10.55 -6.65
C GLN A 11 9.51 11.88 -7.06
N ILE A 12 10.42 12.42 -6.24
CA ILE A 12 11.12 13.68 -6.51
C ILE A 12 12.19 13.56 -7.61
N ALA A 13 12.59 12.33 -7.95
CA ALA A 13 13.59 12.00 -8.96
C ALA A 13 13.26 10.61 -9.56
N ALA A 14 14.04 10.19 -10.57
CA ALA A 14 13.94 8.84 -11.14
C ALA A 14 14.28 7.76 -10.10
N TYR A 15 13.76 6.54 -10.25
CA TYR A 15 13.85 5.48 -9.24
C TYR A 15 15.31 5.05 -8.91
N ASP A 16 16.23 5.18 -9.86
CA ASP A 16 17.67 4.89 -9.70
C ASP A 16 18.51 6.10 -9.25
N ASP A 17 17.89 7.27 -9.06
CA ASP A 17 18.56 8.48 -8.61
C ASP A 17 18.99 8.36 -7.13
N PRO A 18 20.22 8.81 -6.78
CA PRO A 18 20.68 8.85 -5.38
C PRO A 18 19.71 9.54 -4.40
N ALA A 19 18.94 10.53 -4.85
CA ALA A 19 17.97 11.26 -4.04
C ALA A 19 16.79 10.39 -3.55
N VAL A 20 16.50 9.27 -4.21
CA VAL A 20 15.43 8.32 -3.82
C VAL A 20 15.97 6.93 -3.47
N ALA A 21 17.29 6.75 -3.44
CA ALA A 21 17.91 5.47 -3.11
C ALA A 21 17.51 4.94 -1.71
N GLY A 22 17.22 5.84 -0.76
CA GLY A 22 16.71 5.48 0.56
C GLY A 22 15.36 4.75 0.51
N PHE A 23 14.49 5.11 -0.44
CA PHE A 23 13.23 4.41 -0.73
C PHE A 23 13.49 3.06 -1.41
N ALA A 24 14.22 3.07 -2.53
CA ALA A 24 14.45 1.89 -3.36
C ALA A 24 15.09 0.74 -2.55
N ARG A 25 15.99 1.06 -1.62
CA ARG A 25 16.62 0.05 -0.74
C ARG A 25 15.67 -0.52 0.32
N ARG A 26 14.64 0.23 0.72
CA ARG A 26 13.63 -0.21 1.71
C ARG A 26 12.51 -1.03 1.09
N GLU A 27 12.18 -0.78 -0.18
CA GLU A 27 11.04 -1.38 -0.85
C GLU A 27 11.05 -2.93 -0.83
N PRO A 28 12.16 -3.62 -1.16
CA PRO A 28 12.20 -5.09 -1.09
C PRO A 28 11.93 -5.62 0.33
N LEU A 29 12.48 -4.96 1.35
CA LEU A 29 12.28 -5.34 2.76
C LEU A 29 10.83 -5.07 3.20
N ASN A 30 10.23 -3.97 2.72
CA ASN A 30 8.82 -3.69 2.92
C ASN A 30 7.93 -4.79 2.34
N PHE A 31 8.22 -5.25 1.11
CA PHE A 31 7.48 -6.34 0.49
C PHE A 31 7.66 -7.68 1.21
N MET A 32 8.88 -8.02 1.62
CA MET A 32 9.12 -9.20 2.45
C MET A 32 8.38 -9.12 3.78
N SER A 33 8.30 -7.93 4.39
CA SER A 33 7.54 -7.74 5.62
C SER A 33 6.04 -7.93 5.41
N ALA A 34 5.48 -7.48 4.27
CA ALA A 34 4.08 -7.73 3.93
C ALA A 34 3.80 -9.24 3.79
N GLU A 35 4.66 -9.96 3.07
CA GLU A 35 4.54 -11.40 2.84
C GLU A 35 4.63 -12.23 4.14
N ARG A 36 5.28 -11.69 5.17
CA ARG A 36 5.37 -12.31 6.51
C ARG A 36 4.33 -11.80 7.50
N SER A 37 3.53 -10.81 7.13
CA SER A 37 2.50 -10.26 8.00
C SER A 37 1.25 -11.14 8.01
N GLU A 38 0.68 -11.31 9.20
CA GLU A 38 -0.61 -11.98 9.34
C GLU A 38 -1.66 -11.32 8.44
N GLY A 39 -2.48 -12.14 7.78
CA GLY A 39 -3.59 -11.66 6.95
C GLY A 39 -3.18 -11.22 5.53
N PHE A 40 -1.89 -11.21 5.18
CA PHE A 40 -1.47 -11.02 3.81
C PHE A 40 -1.93 -12.18 2.91
N ILE A 41 -2.47 -11.85 1.73
CA ILE A 41 -2.95 -12.83 0.75
C ILE A 41 -2.05 -12.84 -0.49
N GLY A 42 -1.64 -11.65 -0.95
CA GLY A 42 -0.81 -11.52 -2.14
C GLY A 42 -0.69 -10.07 -2.59
N ARG A 43 0.21 -9.83 -3.54
CA ARG A 43 0.39 -8.53 -4.19
C ARG A 43 0.57 -8.71 -5.68
N SER A 44 0.22 -7.70 -6.46
CA SER A 44 0.62 -7.62 -7.86
C SER A 44 2.14 -7.44 -7.92
N GLY A 45 2.79 -8.12 -8.86
CA GLY A 45 4.13 -7.72 -9.30
C GLY A 45 4.05 -6.67 -10.40
N TYR A 46 5.18 -6.52 -11.09
CA TYR A 46 5.37 -5.59 -12.20
C TYR A 46 5.84 -6.37 -13.43
N GLU A 47 5.41 -5.94 -14.61
CA GLU A 47 5.77 -6.62 -15.86
C GLU A 47 7.28 -6.52 -16.11
N GLY A 48 7.92 -7.65 -16.40
CA GLY A 48 9.37 -7.72 -16.63
C GLY A 48 10.23 -7.68 -15.38
N GLU A 49 9.64 -7.59 -14.18
CA GLU A 49 10.37 -7.63 -12.92
C GLU A 49 10.28 -9.00 -12.23
N PRO A 50 11.33 -9.42 -11.48
CA PRO A 50 11.25 -10.62 -10.66
C PRO A 50 10.17 -10.52 -9.58
N GLY A 51 9.43 -11.59 -9.34
CA GLY A 51 8.43 -11.66 -8.27
C GLY A 51 7.10 -12.24 -8.72
N PRO A 52 5.99 -11.92 -8.04
CA PRO A 52 4.66 -12.37 -8.46
C PRO A 52 4.29 -11.81 -9.84
N ALA A 53 3.36 -12.48 -10.53
CA ALA A 53 2.84 -11.95 -11.80
C ALA A 53 2.10 -10.61 -11.59
N SER A 54 2.18 -9.72 -12.57
CA SER A 54 1.37 -8.50 -12.57
C SER A 54 -0.11 -8.82 -12.77
N TRP A 55 -0.99 -8.13 -12.02
CA TRP A 55 -2.44 -8.24 -12.16
C TRP A 55 -2.93 -7.33 -13.29
N GLY A 56 -2.65 -7.76 -14.53
CA GLY A 56 -2.87 -6.99 -15.75
C GLY A 56 -1.77 -5.97 -16.01
N VAL A 57 -2.01 -5.07 -16.98
CA VAL A 57 -1.07 -3.99 -17.32
C VAL A 57 -1.13 -2.91 -16.23
N GLN A 58 0.03 -2.54 -15.70
CA GLN A 58 0.11 -1.45 -14.73
C GLN A 58 -0.32 -0.13 -15.37
N VAL A 59 -1.22 0.57 -14.69
CA VAL A 59 -1.67 1.92 -15.07
C VAL A 59 -1.58 2.84 -13.87
N PHE A 60 -1.49 4.14 -14.13
CA PHE A 60 -1.43 5.19 -13.11
C PHE A 60 -2.67 6.07 -13.14
N PRO A 61 -3.05 6.67 -12.00
CA PRO A 61 -4.14 7.63 -11.97
C PRO A 61 -3.78 8.88 -12.77
N ARG A 62 -4.82 9.60 -13.22
CA ARG A 62 -4.70 10.87 -13.94
C ARG A 62 -3.86 11.92 -13.21
N PHE A 63 -3.75 11.82 -11.88
CA PHE A 63 -2.89 12.67 -11.04
C PHE A 63 -1.45 12.72 -11.54
N LEU A 64 -0.94 11.62 -12.12
CA LEU A 64 0.40 11.59 -12.70
C LEU A 64 0.55 12.67 -13.79
N LYS A 65 -0.36 12.67 -14.77
CA LYS A 65 -0.35 13.60 -15.90
C LYS A 65 -0.71 15.01 -15.47
N GLU A 66 -1.69 15.16 -14.58
CA GLU A 66 -2.12 16.46 -14.03
C GLU A 66 -0.97 17.20 -13.30
N ASN A 67 0.01 16.46 -12.77
CA ASN A 67 1.20 17.02 -12.11
C ASN A 67 2.44 17.06 -13.03
N GLY A 68 2.27 16.82 -14.35
CA GLY A 68 3.34 16.92 -15.33
C GLY A 68 4.43 15.84 -15.20
N ALA A 69 4.16 14.75 -14.48
CA ALA A 69 5.11 13.66 -14.29
C ALA A 69 4.94 12.58 -15.37
N THR A 70 6.04 11.91 -15.69
CA THR A 70 6.08 10.81 -16.68
C THR A 70 6.15 9.43 -16.04
N SER A 71 6.43 9.35 -14.74
CA SER A 71 6.51 8.11 -13.97
C SER A 71 6.03 8.32 -12.53
N GLY A 72 5.58 7.24 -11.90
CA GLY A 72 5.22 7.21 -10.49
C GLY A 72 5.43 5.82 -9.92
N VAL A 73 5.29 5.72 -8.60
CA VAL A 73 5.39 4.46 -7.86
C VAL A 73 4.02 4.10 -7.33
N SER A 74 3.67 2.82 -7.39
CA SER A 74 2.40 2.31 -6.86
C SER A 74 2.56 0.89 -6.38
N SER A 75 1.85 0.52 -5.33
CA SER A 75 1.75 -0.86 -4.87
C SER A 75 0.30 -1.29 -4.76
N PHE A 76 0.06 -2.59 -4.98
CA PHE A 76 -1.28 -3.18 -4.96
C PHE A 76 -1.25 -4.54 -4.27
N SER A 77 -2.00 -4.70 -3.18
CA SER A 77 -2.06 -5.96 -2.42
C SER A 77 -3.44 -6.30 -1.88
N LEU A 78 -3.62 -7.58 -1.54
CA LEU A 78 -4.82 -8.18 -0.98
C LEU A 78 -4.55 -8.70 0.44
N TRP A 79 -5.53 -8.51 1.30
CA TRP A 79 -5.49 -8.81 2.72
C TRP A 79 -6.80 -9.46 3.17
N ARG A 80 -6.74 -10.21 4.27
CA ARG A 80 -7.88 -10.92 4.84
C ARG A 80 -8.91 -9.96 5.45
N ASP A 81 -8.44 -8.97 6.20
CA ASP A 81 -9.26 -8.06 6.99
C ASP A 81 -8.58 -6.68 7.16
N LEU A 82 -9.31 -5.71 7.72
CA LEU A 82 -8.82 -4.34 7.89
C LEU A 82 -7.77 -4.24 8.99
N GLU A 83 -7.91 -5.04 10.04
CA GLU A 83 -7.04 -5.04 11.22
C GLU A 83 -5.63 -5.51 10.86
N SER A 84 -5.51 -6.61 10.13
CA SER A 84 -4.23 -7.16 9.63
C SER A 84 -3.52 -6.19 8.70
N LEU A 85 -4.25 -5.66 7.72
CA LEU A 85 -3.74 -4.68 6.78
C LEU A 85 -3.27 -3.40 7.51
N MET A 86 -4.03 -2.91 8.48
CA MET A 86 -3.64 -1.74 9.27
C MET A 86 -2.41 -2.01 10.14
N ALA A 87 -2.33 -3.20 10.75
CA ALA A 87 -1.20 -3.60 11.58
C ALA A 87 0.10 -3.64 10.77
N TYR A 88 0.07 -4.17 9.56
CA TYR A 88 1.19 -4.07 8.60
C TYR A 88 1.47 -2.61 8.21
N SER A 89 0.43 -1.86 7.84
CA SER A 89 0.58 -0.52 7.26
C SER A 89 1.28 0.48 8.19
N TYR A 90 1.01 0.40 9.50
CA TYR A 90 1.44 1.41 10.47
C TYR A 90 2.31 0.88 11.61
N SER A 91 2.90 -0.31 11.46
CA SER A 91 3.89 -0.84 12.41
C SER A 91 5.13 -1.37 11.69
N GLY A 92 6.21 -1.59 12.46
CA GLY A 92 7.40 -2.28 11.98
C GLY A 92 8.07 -1.63 10.76
N VAL A 93 8.40 -2.47 9.78
CA VAL A 93 9.20 -2.11 8.59
C VAL A 93 8.53 -1.02 7.76
N HIS A 94 7.25 -1.18 7.42
CA HIS A 94 6.55 -0.21 6.59
C HIS A 94 6.41 1.15 7.30
N ALA A 95 6.13 1.14 8.62
CA ALA A 95 6.03 2.37 9.40
C ALA A 95 7.35 3.14 9.48
N GLU A 96 8.50 2.47 9.43
CA GLU A 96 9.80 3.13 9.31
C GLU A 96 9.88 3.88 7.98
N ALA A 97 9.59 3.21 6.86
CA ALA A 97 9.64 3.83 5.54
C ALA A 97 8.66 5.02 5.41
N LEU A 98 7.44 4.88 5.96
CA LEU A 98 6.43 5.94 5.92
C LEU A 98 6.87 7.22 6.66
N LYS A 99 7.67 7.13 7.72
CA LYS A 99 8.19 8.32 8.43
C LYS A 99 9.06 9.19 7.53
N HIS A 100 9.73 8.57 6.56
CA HIS A 100 10.68 9.20 5.67
C HIS A 100 10.10 9.50 4.28
N GLY A 101 8.87 9.06 3.99
CA GLY A 101 8.26 9.15 2.66
C GLY A 101 8.26 10.54 2.02
N ARG A 102 8.24 11.62 2.82
CA ARG A 102 8.31 13.01 2.34
C ARG A 102 9.66 13.40 1.73
N ASN A 103 10.73 12.66 2.04
CA ASN A 103 12.05 12.90 1.46
C ASN A 103 12.14 12.39 0.02
N TRP A 104 11.30 11.42 -0.36
CA TRP A 104 11.37 10.75 -1.65
C TRP A 104 10.17 11.04 -2.55
N ASN A 105 9.08 11.59 -2.01
CA ASN A 105 7.85 11.85 -2.74
C ASN A 105 7.52 13.34 -2.77
N THR A 106 6.98 13.78 -3.90
CA THR A 106 6.35 15.09 -4.04
C THR A 106 5.15 15.20 -3.09
N PRO A 107 4.81 16.42 -2.60
CA PRO A 107 3.60 16.63 -1.83
C PRO A 107 2.35 16.22 -2.62
N GLN A 108 1.64 15.19 -2.14
CA GLN A 108 0.47 14.64 -2.79
C GLN A 108 -0.79 15.47 -2.46
N LYS A 109 -1.58 15.80 -3.48
CA LYS A 109 -2.91 16.45 -3.34
C LYS A 109 -4.08 15.47 -3.47
N TRP A 110 -3.78 14.18 -3.55
CA TRP A 110 -4.73 13.07 -3.63
C TRP A 110 -4.63 12.19 -2.37
N PRO A 111 -5.58 11.27 -2.12
CA PRO A 111 -5.53 10.37 -0.97
C PRO A 111 -4.24 9.52 -0.97
N PRO A 112 -3.62 9.22 0.18
CA PRO A 112 -2.39 8.42 0.19
C PRO A 112 -2.59 6.95 -0.19
N LEU A 113 -3.83 6.45 -0.09
CA LEU A 113 -4.23 5.09 -0.40
C LEU A 113 -5.75 5.01 -0.63
N VAL A 114 -6.20 3.93 -1.27
CA VAL A 114 -7.59 3.49 -1.31
C VAL A 114 -7.71 2.04 -0.85
N LEU A 115 -8.81 1.76 -0.17
CA LEU A 115 -9.24 0.45 0.28
C LEU A 115 -10.59 0.11 -0.36
N TRP A 116 -10.80 -1.16 -0.68
CA TRP A 116 -12.11 -1.68 -1.06
C TRP A 116 -12.20 -3.18 -0.82
N TRP A 117 -13.43 -3.69 -0.72
CA TRP A 117 -13.66 -5.14 -0.63
C TRP A 117 -13.71 -5.77 -2.01
N VAL A 118 -13.08 -6.95 -2.11
CA VAL A 118 -13.00 -7.77 -3.32
C VAL A 118 -13.56 -9.15 -3.00
N ASP A 119 -14.43 -9.64 -3.88
CA ASP A 119 -14.95 -11.00 -3.79
C ASP A 119 -13.83 -12.04 -3.89
N ALA A 120 -13.99 -13.19 -3.23
CA ALA A 120 -12.93 -14.20 -3.19
C ALA A 120 -12.67 -14.85 -4.57
N ALA A 121 -13.66 -14.78 -5.48
CA ALA A 121 -13.55 -15.30 -6.84
C ALA A 121 -12.88 -14.31 -7.81
N ASP A 122 -12.81 -13.02 -7.47
CA ASP A 122 -12.35 -11.98 -8.38
C ASP A 122 -10.85 -11.74 -8.26
N ASN A 123 -10.16 -11.56 -9.38
CA ASN A 123 -8.78 -11.09 -9.40
C ASN A 123 -8.77 -9.63 -9.83
N PRO A 124 -8.56 -8.68 -8.91
CA PRO A 124 -8.68 -7.28 -9.25
C PRO A 124 -7.46 -6.82 -10.04
N LEU A 125 -7.68 -5.96 -11.04
CA LEU A 125 -6.63 -5.48 -11.94
C LEU A 125 -6.15 -4.08 -11.54
N TRP A 126 -4.95 -3.68 -12.01
CA TRP A 126 -4.45 -2.31 -11.83
C TRP A 126 -5.44 -1.24 -12.31
N THR A 127 -6.19 -1.49 -13.39
CA THR A 127 -7.23 -0.59 -13.89
C THR A 127 -8.38 -0.39 -12.91
N ASP A 128 -8.74 -1.44 -12.16
CA ASP A 128 -9.77 -1.34 -11.13
C ASP A 128 -9.25 -0.55 -9.92
N ALA A 129 -8.02 -0.84 -9.51
CA ALA A 129 -7.35 -0.13 -8.42
C ALA A 129 -7.29 1.38 -8.67
N VAL A 130 -6.85 1.79 -9.87
CA VAL A 130 -6.82 3.21 -10.27
C VAL A 130 -8.23 3.81 -10.30
N ARG A 131 -9.22 3.11 -10.85
CA ARG A 131 -10.61 3.60 -10.87
C ARG A 131 -11.15 3.84 -9.45
N ARG A 132 -10.89 2.93 -8.50
CA ARG A 132 -11.29 3.09 -7.10
C ARG A 132 -10.55 4.25 -6.44
N PHE A 133 -9.26 4.42 -6.72
CA PHE A 133 -8.43 5.49 -6.16
C PHE A 133 -8.90 6.88 -6.61
N GLU A 134 -9.17 7.02 -7.89
CA GLU A 134 -9.75 8.24 -8.45
C GLU A 134 -11.17 8.50 -7.92
N HIS A 135 -12.00 7.46 -7.82
CA HIS A 135 -13.33 7.60 -7.24
C HIS A 135 -13.29 8.13 -5.80
N LEU A 136 -12.38 7.61 -4.97
CA LEU A 136 -12.17 8.09 -3.60
C LEU A 136 -11.77 9.57 -3.56
N HIS A 137 -10.93 10.01 -4.50
CA HIS A 137 -10.55 11.42 -4.60
C HIS A 137 -11.74 12.31 -4.98
N ASP A 138 -12.54 11.89 -5.97
CA ASP A 138 -13.62 12.69 -6.55
C ASP A 138 -14.88 12.75 -5.69
N HIS A 139 -15.21 11.65 -5.03
CA HIS A 139 -16.50 11.47 -4.35
C HIS A 139 -16.36 11.32 -2.84
N GLY A 140 -15.13 11.22 -2.33
CA GLY A 140 -14.87 10.88 -0.94
C GLY A 140 -15.14 9.40 -0.61
N PRO A 141 -15.02 9.02 0.67
CA PRO A 141 -15.14 7.62 1.08
C PRO A 141 -16.56 7.06 0.93
N SER A 142 -16.66 5.86 0.35
CA SER A 142 -17.89 5.08 0.20
C SER A 142 -17.57 3.58 0.27
N PRO A 143 -18.58 2.68 0.36
CA PRO A 143 -18.36 1.23 0.29
C PRO A 143 -17.58 0.78 -0.96
N GLN A 144 -17.67 1.55 -2.05
CA GLN A 144 -16.94 1.26 -3.28
C GLN A 144 -15.45 1.62 -3.15
N ALA A 145 -15.09 2.71 -2.48
CA ALA A 145 -13.71 3.11 -2.30
C ALA A 145 -13.58 3.94 -1.04
N PHE A 146 -12.76 3.50 -0.09
CA PHE A 146 -12.63 4.14 1.21
C PHE A 146 -11.19 4.14 1.71
N ASN A 147 -10.97 4.60 2.94
CA ASN A 147 -9.67 4.58 3.59
C ASN A 147 -9.84 4.27 5.08
N PHE A 148 -8.74 4.13 5.81
CA PHE A 148 -8.78 3.79 7.24
C PHE A 148 -9.47 4.83 8.14
N LYS A 149 -9.66 6.09 7.68
CA LYS A 149 -10.37 7.12 8.47
C LYS A 149 -11.88 6.92 8.45
N GLN A 150 -12.42 6.36 7.36
CA GLN A 150 -13.84 6.02 7.21
C GLN A 150 -13.94 4.60 6.62
N PRO A 151 -13.74 3.55 7.45
CA PRO A 151 -13.76 2.18 6.96
C PRO A 151 -15.19 1.65 6.82
N PHE A 152 -15.35 0.71 5.90
CA PHE A 152 -16.61 -0.01 5.67
C PHE A 152 -16.35 -1.51 5.79
N ALA A 153 -17.34 -2.28 6.23
CA ALA A 153 -17.36 -3.74 6.13
C ALA A 153 -17.71 -4.20 4.71
N ALA A 154 -17.53 -5.49 4.43
CA ALA A 154 -17.77 -6.06 3.10
C ALA A 154 -19.23 -5.95 2.62
N ASN A 155 -20.19 -5.83 3.55
CA ASN A 155 -21.60 -5.56 3.25
C ASN A 155 -21.90 -4.07 3.04
N GLY A 156 -20.88 -3.20 3.08
CA GLY A 156 -20.99 -1.76 2.86
C GLY A 156 -21.45 -0.94 4.07
N THR A 157 -21.55 -1.52 5.27
CA THR A 157 -21.84 -0.73 6.47
C THR A 157 -20.58 -0.05 7.00
N PRO A 158 -20.62 1.22 7.45
CA PRO A 158 -19.51 1.82 8.18
C PRO A 158 -19.13 0.98 9.41
N VAL A 159 -17.83 0.89 9.70
CA VAL A 159 -17.32 0.15 10.86
C VAL A 159 -16.22 0.93 11.56
N GLU A 160 -15.87 0.49 12.77
CA GLU A 160 -14.64 0.90 13.45
C GLU A 160 -13.65 -0.26 13.40
N ILE A 161 -12.38 0.05 13.12
CA ILE A 161 -11.31 -0.96 13.11
C ILE A 161 -10.92 -1.25 14.55
N ASP A 162 -10.88 -2.53 14.94
CA ASP A 162 -10.51 -2.95 16.29
C ASP A 162 -9.03 -2.65 16.56
N ARG A 163 -8.77 -1.54 17.25
CA ARG A 163 -7.41 -1.09 17.58
C ARG A 163 -6.71 -2.02 18.57
N ALA A 164 -7.44 -2.76 19.39
CA ALA A 164 -6.83 -3.74 20.28
C ALA A 164 -6.34 -4.94 19.49
N GLU A 165 -7.11 -5.41 18.51
CA GLU A 165 -6.68 -6.50 17.62
C GLU A 165 -5.52 -6.08 16.72
N VAL A 166 -5.55 -4.87 16.13
CA VAL A 166 -4.42 -4.31 15.37
C VAL A 166 -3.12 -4.36 16.17
N ARG A 167 -3.14 -3.98 17.47
CA ARG A 167 -1.96 -4.02 18.34
C ARG A 167 -1.46 -5.44 18.58
N LYS A 168 -2.36 -6.41 18.77
CA LYS A 168 -1.99 -7.81 18.95
C LYS A 168 -1.37 -8.39 17.67
N ILE A 169 -1.99 -8.14 16.51
CA ILE A 169 -1.44 -8.55 15.20
C ILE A 169 -0.06 -7.92 14.99
N ALA A 170 0.09 -6.61 15.24
CA ALA A 170 1.37 -5.92 15.12
C ALA A 170 2.46 -6.54 16.00
N ALA A 171 2.13 -6.93 17.25
CA ALA A 171 3.06 -7.61 18.14
C ALA A 171 3.46 -9.00 17.62
N ARG A 172 2.52 -9.77 17.06
CA ARG A 172 2.80 -11.07 16.42
C ARG A 172 3.70 -10.91 15.19
N ASN A 173 3.40 -9.96 14.31
CA ASN A 173 4.22 -9.62 13.14
C ASN A 173 5.65 -9.23 13.56
N ALA A 174 5.79 -8.38 14.59
CA ALA A 174 7.08 -7.90 15.07
C ALA A 174 8.01 -9.03 15.54
N ALA A 175 7.47 -10.15 16.05
CA ALA A 175 8.28 -11.29 16.47
C ALA A 175 9.04 -11.95 15.32
N GLY A 176 8.45 -11.99 14.11
CA GLY A 176 9.03 -12.61 12.91
C GLY A 176 9.69 -11.66 11.90
N GLN A 177 9.85 -10.39 12.28
CA GLN A 177 10.35 -9.32 11.39
C GLN A 177 11.46 -8.48 12.03
N LYS A 178 12.04 -8.92 13.16
CA LYS A 178 13.04 -8.14 13.91
C LYS A 178 14.26 -7.82 13.07
N GLU A 179 14.75 -8.80 12.33
CA GLU A 179 15.89 -8.67 11.43
C GLU A 179 15.60 -7.74 10.24
N LEU A 180 14.37 -7.78 9.70
CA LEU A 180 13.96 -6.87 8.62
C LEU A 180 13.89 -5.43 9.13
N LEU A 181 13.35 -5.23 10.33
CA LEU A 181 13.27 -3.91 10.95
C LEU A 181 14.66 -3.35 11.24
N SER A 182 15.56 -4.14 11.81
CA SER A 182 16.95 -3.73 12.03
C SER A 182 17.66 -3.40 10.73
N ALA A 183 17.45 -4.20 9.67
CA ALA A 183 18.02 -3.94 8.35
C ALA A 183 17.53 -2.60 7.78
N VAL A 184 16.22 -2.35 7.83
CA VAL A 184 15.64 -1.10 7.32
C VAL A 184 16.12 0.13 8.10
N GLN A 185 16.23 0.04 9.43
CA GLN A 185 16.73 1.12 10.28
C GLN A 185 18.20 1.48 10.03
N ALA A 186 18.98 0.55 9.46
CA ALA A 186 20.37 0.80 9.09
C ALA A 186 20.51 1.49 7.71
N ILE A 187 19.44 1.57 6.91
CA ILE A 187 19.48 2.20 5.58
C ILE A 187 19.43 3.72 5.77
N PRO A 188 20.35 4.49 5.15
CA PRO A 188 20.26 5.94 5.13
C PRO A 188 18.94 6.41 4.49
N VAL A 189 18.45 7.56 4.94
CA VAL A 189 17.28 8.23 4.35
C VAL A 189 17.68 8.96 3.08
#